data_AF-A0A2A5AG48-F1
#
_entry.id   AF-A0A2A5AG48-F1
#
_cell.length_a   1.000
_cell.length_b   1.000
_cell.length_c   1.000
_cell.angle_alpha   90.00
_cell.angle_beta   90.00
_cell.angle_gamma   90.00
#
_symmetry.space_group_name_H-M   'P 1'
#
loop_
_entity.id
_entity.type
_entity.pdbx_description
1 polymer ?
#
loop_
_entity_poly.entity_id
_entity_poly.type
_entity_poly.pdbx_seq_one_letter_code
_entity_poly.pdbx_strand_id
1 'polypeptide(L)'
;MNSELQQLYIEIRNKDWEAELTSFKEELHLEKINEKRFSLDFLIEYKNYFYPIFIAAFLGLFISIQTSFILYMVLLFIICTSILFINKKYTILISSIIATVGGSIFVQLIPTLLSVFVLSKVFGMLVGCGLGSIISIAMIYRSEINLTEIFPLLASYNPIDSLPLKPNDLLRFWESKMGVYIGKKKIDLKDYLRKIYQRKEDLNNLLLELSEYDGKDERQAKKDIQEELDQAINNEEDVQNIIEILSLMEKGFLHKITQLKDVIEQKNLLESKIDKKKTLHLRINQAISSNVFDKKSWEAEKKEMQIELKSIMSIFHDQILQSGDFFQAQLDLVDHKGKFLDE
;
A
#
# COMPACT_ATOMS: atom_id res chain seq x y z
N MET A 1 43.68 29.31 -31.43
CA MET A 1 42.51 28.62 -30.88
C MET A 1 41.24 29.29 -31.39
N ASN A 2 40.42 28.54 -32.14
CA ASN A 2 39.14 29.04 -32.67
C ASN A 2 38.22 29.50 -31.52
N SER A 3 37.44 30.58 -31.72
CA SER A 3 36.54 31.17 -30.72
C SER A 3 35.51 30.17 -30.20
N GLU A 4 35.03 29.26 -31.06
CA GLU A 4 34.10 28.19 -30.68
C GLU A 4 34.74 27.18 -29.72
N LEU A 5 36.00 26.81 -29.96
CA LEU A 5 36.79 25.90 -29.12
C LEU A 5 37.11 26.52 -27.76
N GLN A 6 37.43 27.82 -27.74
CA GLN A 6 37.63 28.57 -26.51
C GLN A 6 36.36 28.64 -25.67
N GLN A 7 35.22 28.91 -26.29
CA GLN A 7 33.94 28.91 -25.60
C GLN A 7 33.62 27.55 -25.00
N LEU A 8 33.83 26.46 -25.75
CA LEU A 8 33.58 25.11 -25.25
C LEU A 8 34.51 24.74 -24.08
N TYR A 9 35.79 25.09 -24.18
CA TYR A 9 36.75 24.87 -23.11
C TYR A 9 36.38 25.63 -21.83
N ILE A 10 36.00 26.91 -21.97
CA ILE A 10 35.55 27.76 -20.86
C ILE A 10 34.26 27.18 -20.25
N GLU A 11 33.31 26.74 -21.06
CA GLU A 11 32.08 26.11 -20.60
C GLU A 11 32.35 24.85 -19.78
N ILE A 12 33.19 23.93 -20.28
CA ILE A 12 33.53 22.68 -19.59
C ILE A 12 34.26 22.98 -18.28
N ARG A 13 35.22 23.91 -18.30
CA ARG A 13 36.03 24.27 -17.14
C ARG A 13 35.22 24.95 -16.04
N ASN A 14 34.30 25.84 -16.43
CA ASN A 14 33.51 26.64 -15.51
C ASN A 14 32.14 26.01 -15.22
N LYS A 15 31.90 24.76 -15.64
CA LYS A 15 30.64 24.07 -15.38
C LYS A 15 30.48 23.87 -13.88
N ASP A 16 29.49 24.56 -13.33
CA ASP A 16 29.17 24.49 -11.92
C ASP A 16 28.32 23.25 -11.62
N TRP A 17 29.00 22.15 -11.29
CA TRP A 17 28.36 20.90 -10.91
C TRP A 17 27.64 20.98 -9.55
N GLU A 18 28.01 21.93 -8.70
CA GLU A 18 27.39 22.12 -7.39
C GLU A 18 26.02 22.78 -7.52
N ALA A 19 25.90 23.79 -8.39
CA ALA A 19 24.62 24.37 -8.76
C ALA A 19 23.69 23.34 -9.40
N GLU A 20 24.19 22.52 -10.33
CA GLU A 20 23.41 21.43 -10.96
C GLU A 20 22.96 20.38 -9.95
N LEU A 21 23.81 20.01 -9.00
CA LEU A 21 23.46 19.08 -7.92
C LEU A 21 22.38 19.66 -7.00
N THR A 22 22.45 20.96 -6.74
CA THR A 22 21.46 21.69 -5.93
C THR A 22 20.11 21.72 -6.64
N SER A 23 20.09 22.07 -7.93
CA SER A 23 18.86 22.04 -8.74
C SER A 23 18.25 20.63 -8.82
N PHE A 24 19.08 19.60 -9.00
CA PHE A 24 18.61 18.21 -8.99
C PHE A 24 18.04 17.79 -7.63
N LYS A 25 18.62 18.28 -6.52
CA LYS A 25 18.10 18.04 -5.17
C LYS A 25 16.72 18.67 -4.99
N GLU A 26 16.50 19.86 -5.54
CA GLU A 26 15.19 20.53 -5.55
C GLU A 26 14.16 19.75 -6.38
N GLU A 27 14.53 19.29 -7.58
CA GLU A 27 13.69 18.44 -8.44
C GLU A 27 13.24 17.17 -7.69
N LEU A 28 14.17 16.45 -7.05
CA LEU A 28 13.86 15.26 -6.25
C LEU A 28 12.97 15.57 -5.03
N HIS A 29 13.13 16.76 -4.44
CA HIS A 29 12.31 17.16 -3.30
C HIS A 29 10.87 17.43 -3.73
N LEU A 30 10.68 18.14 -4.85
CA LEU A 30 9.37 18.37 -5.44
C LEU A 30 8.67 17.06 -5.84
N GLU A 31 9.41 16.11 -6.41
CA GLU A 31 8.89 14.78 -6.74
C GLU A 31 8.37 14.04 -5.49
N LYS A 32 9.15 14.02 -4.41
CA LYS A 32 8.75 13.40 -3.13
C LYS A 32 7.55 14.09 -2.47
N ILE A 33 7.45 15.42 -2.58
CA ILE A 33 6.29 16.16 -2.10
C ILE A 33 5.05 15.74 -2.89
N ASN A 34 5.16 15.68 -4.22
CA ASN A 34 4.04 15.31 -5.10
C ASN A 34 3.57 13.88 -4.86
N GLU A 35 4.50 12.93 -4.66
CA GLU A 35 4.17 11.53 -4.36
C GLU A 35 3.44 11.41 -3.01
N LYS A 36 3.93 12.11 -1.97
CA LYS A 36 3.26 12.16 -0.67
C LYS A 36 1.88 12.81 -0.75
N ARG A 37 1.75 13.89 -1.53
CA ARG A 37 0.48 14.59 -1.76
C ARG A 37 -0.54 13.65 -2.39
N PHE A 38 -0.17 12.94 -3.44
CA PHE A 38 -1.03 11.95 -4.10
C PHE A 38 -1.49 10.85 -3.12
N SER A 39 -0.59 10.35 -2.26
CA SER A 39 -0.95 9.35 -1.26
C SER A 39 -1.91 9.87 -0.18
N LEU A 40 -1.78 11.15 0.19
CA LEU A 40 -2.62 11.79 1.20
C LEU A 40 -4.00 12.12 0.62
N ASP A 41 -4.04 12.67 -0.59
CA ASP A 41 -5.28 12.97 -1.31
C ASP A 41 -6.09 11.68 -1.53
N PHE A 42 -5.44 10.59 -1.93
CA PHE A 42 -6.09 9.27 -2.05
C PHE A 42 -6.66 8.75 -0.71
N LEU A 43 -5.92 8.89 0.39
CA LEU A 43 -6.36 8.41 1.71
C LEU A 43 -7.52 9.24 2.27
N ILE A 44 -7.50 10.56 2.00
CA ILE A 44 -8.56 11.50 2.37
C ILE A 44 -9.82 11.23 1.55
N GLU A 45 -9.68 11.04 0.24
CA GLU A 45 -10.77 10.70 -0.66
C GLU A 45 -11.42 9.37 -0.25
N TYR A 46 -10.61 8.34 0.04
CA TYR A 46 -11.12 7.04 0.50
C TYR A 46 -11.87 7.13 1.83
N LYS A 47 -11.34 7.86 2.81
CA LYS A 47 -11.95 7.98 4.14
C LYS A 47 -13.20 8.86 4.15
N ASN A 48 -13.24 9.91 3.33
CA ASN A 48 -14.33 10.89 3.30
C ASN A 48 -15.45 10.50 2.33
N TYR A 49 -15.19 9.76 1.25
CA TYR A 49 -16.24 9.27 0.34
C TYR A 49 -16.82 7.92 0.77
N PHE A 50 -15.97 6.91 0.96
CA PHE A 50 -16.49 5.54 1.05
C PHE A 50 -17.07 5.20 2.42
N TYR A 51 -16.43 5.68 3.49
CA TYR A 51 -16.80 5.30 4.85
C TYR A 51 -18.18 5.83 5.29
N PRO A 52 -18.53 7.11 5.06
CA PRO A 52 -19.84 7.64 5.45
C PRO A 52 -20.98 7.08 4.59
N ILE A 53 -20.75 6.86 3.29
CA ILE A 53 -21.72 6.21 2.39
C ILE A 53 -22.01 4.79 2.86
N PHE A 54 -20.97 4.01 3.21
CA PHE A 54 -21.14 2.64 3.65
C PHE A 54 -21.84 2.55 5.01
N ILE A 55 -21.48 3.41 5.97
CA ILE A 55 -22.15 3.48 7.29
C ILE A 55 -23.61 3.93 7.14
N ALA A 56 -23.89 4.94 6.31
CA ALA A 56 -25.24 5.43 6.11
C ALA A 56 -26.12 4.43 5.35
N ALA A 57 -25.56 3.71 4.37
CA ALA A 57 -26.24 2.59 3.70
C ALA A 57 -26.54 1.45 4.68
N PHE A 58 -25.58 1.12 5.55
CA PHE A 58 -25.75 0.11 6.60
C PHE A 58 -26.82 0.51 7.60
N LEU A 59 -26.80 1.76 8.10
CA LEU A 59 -27.85 2.30 8.98
C LEU A 59 -29.21 2.39 8.29
N GLY A 60 -29.23 2.73 7.00
CA GLY A 60 -30.43 2.75 6.16
C GLY A 60 -31.14 1.39 6.06
N LEU A 61 -30.39 0.29 6.12
CA LEU A 61 -30.96 -1.07 6.21
C LEU A 61 -31.76 -1.29 7.51
N PHE A 62 -31.50 -0.55 8.58
CA PHE A 62 -32.17 -0.70 9.87
C PHE A 62 -33.38 0.23 10.07
N ILE A 63 -33.60 1.22 9.19
CA ILE A 63 -34.70 2.20 9.31
C ILE A 63 -36.05 1.66 8.77
N SER A 64 -36.20 0.35 8.54
CA SER A 64 -37.43 -0.19 7.94
C SER A 64 -38.63 -0.23 8.91
N ILE A 65 -39.83 -0.25 8.31
CA ILE A 65 -41.23 -0.50 8.74
C ILE A 65 -41.49 -1.55 9.87
N GLN A 66 -40.45 -2.13 10.46
CA GLN A 66 -40.50 -3.15 11.52
C GLN A 66 -41.30 -2.71 12.76
N THR A 67 -41.28 -1.42 13.14
CA THR A 67 -42.08 -0.91 14.26
C THR A 67 -43.58 -0.90 13.94
N SER A 68 -43.97 -0.59 12.71
CA SER A 68 -45.38 -0.58 12.27
C SER A 68 -45.94 -1.99 12.04
N PHE A 69 -45.12 -2.92 11.54
CA PHE A 69 -45.52 -4.30 11.28
C PHE A 69 -45.73 -5.12 12.57
N ILE A 70 -44.86 -4.92 13.57
CA ILE A 70 -45.03 -5.54 14.90
C ILE A 70 -46.32 -5.04 15.56
N LEU A 71 -46.62 -3.74 15.45
CA LEU A 71 -47.86 -3.16 15.99
C LEU A 71 -49.11 -3.75 15.32
N TYR A 72 -49.09 -3.92 13.99
CA TYR A 72 -50.20 -4.53 13.23
C TYR A 72 -50.43 -5.99 13.59
N MET A 73 -49.35 -6.78 13.72
CA MET A 73 -49.43 -8.20 14.11
C MET A 73 -49.96 -8.37 15.54
N VAL A 74 -49.58 -7.48 16.47
CA VAL A 74 -50.12 -7.46 17.83
C VAL A 74 -51.61 -7.11 17.84
N LEU A 75 -52.04 -6.12 17.05
CA LEU A 75 -53.46 -5.76 16.90
C LEU A 75 -54.30 -6.92 16.30
N LEU A 76 -53.77 -7.59 15.27
CA LEU A 76 -54.42 -8.76 14.66
C LEU A 76 -54.56 -9.91 15.65
N PHE A 77 -53.51 -10.17 16.44
CA PHE A 77 -53.54 -11.19 17.48
C PHE A 77 -54.62 -10.91 18.54
N ILE A 78 -54.72 -9.66 19.01
CA ILE A 78 -55.74 -9.24 19.99
C ILE A 78 -57.16 -9.44 19.44
N ILE A 79 -57.41 -9.04 18.18
CA ILE A 79 -58.70 -9.21 17.51
C ILE A 79 -59.06 -10.70 17.38
N CYS A 80 -58.10 -11.54 16.95
CA CYS A 80 -58.29 -12.98 16.84
C CYS A 80 -58.59 -13.64 18.19
N THR A 81 -57.89 -13.25 19.26
CA THR A 81 -58.15 -13.79 20.61
C THR A 81 -59.50 -13.35 21.16
N SER A 82 -59.97 -12.14 20.82
CA SER A 82 -61.26 -11.61 21.29
C SER A 82 -62.46 -12.33 20.66
N ILE A 83 -62.35 -12.73 19.39
CA ILE A 83 -63.41 -13.46 18.66
C ILE A 83 -63.60 -14.88 19.23
N LEU A 84 -62.54 -15.53 19.71
CA LEU A 84 -62.61 -16.87 20.30
C LEU A 84 -63.37 -16.92 21.64
N PHE A 85 -63.50 -15.80 22.34
CA PHE A 85 -64.20 -15.74 23.64
C PHE A 85 -65.73 -15.58 23.52
N ILE A 86 -66.28 -15.22 22.35
CA ILE A 86 -67.67 -14.73 22.26
C ILE A 86 -68.73 -15.83 22.13
N ASN A 87 -68.44 -17.09 21.75
CA ASN A 87 -69.45 -18.15 21.88
C ASN A 87 -68.89 -19.57 21.66
N LYS A 88 -69.05 -20.47 22.66
CA LYS A 88 -68.54 -21.85 22.65
C LYS A 88 -69.20 -22.79 21.61
N LYS A 89 -70.40 -22.45 21.12
CA LYS A 89 -71.20 -23.37 20.29
C LYS A 89 -70.88 -23.30 18.79
N TYR A 90 -70.32 -22.18 18.34
CA TYR A 90 -69.92 -21.98 16.94
C TYR A 90 -68.40 -21.94 16.75
N THR A 91 -67.63 -22.15 17.82
CA THR A 91 -66.17 -21.97 17.83
C THR A 91 -65.48 -22.85 16.81
N ILE A 92 -65.90 -24.11 16.65
CA ILE A 92 -65.26 -25.07 15.72
C ILE A 92 -65.53 -24.70 14.25
N LEU A 93 -66.77 -24.28 13.94
CA LEU A 93 -67.14 -23.89 12.57
C LEU A 93 -66.51 -22.55 12.19
N ILE A 94 -66.55 -21.58 13.10
CA ILE A 94 -65.95 -20.25 12.91
C ILE A 94 -64.42 -20.37 12.88
N SER A 95 -63.80 -21.20 13.74
CA SER A 95 -62.34 -21.42 13.69
C SER A 95 -61.91 -22.09 12.41
N SER A 96 -62.69 -23.03 11.86
CA SER A 96 -62.41 -23.68 10.58
C SER A 96 -62.50 -22.71 9.40
N ILE A 97 -63.51 -21.83 9.39
CA ILE A 97 -63.68 -20.81 8.33
C ILE A 97 -62.59 -19.74 8.46
N ILE A 98 -62.27 -19.28 9.67
CA ILE A 98 -61.18 -18.33 9.91
C ILE A 98 -59.82 -18.96 9.56
N ALA A 99 -59.60 -20.25 9.84
CA ALA A 99 -58.35 -20.93 9.48
C ALA A 99 -58.19 -21.10 7.96
N THR A 100 -59.27 -21.39 7.24
CA THR A 100 -59.23 -21.57 5.78
C THR A 100 -59.19 -20.25 5.01
N VAL A 101 -60.04 -19.29 5.37
CA VAL A 101 -60.04 -17.94 4.77
C VAL A 101 -58.83 -17.15 5.24
N GLY A 102 -58.48 -17.22 6.52
CA GLY A 102 -57.26 -16.62 7.05
C GLY A 102 -56.02 -17.24 6.44
N GLY A 103 -55.96 -18.57 6.29
CA GLY A 103 -54.85 -19.27 5.64
C GLY A 103 -54.67 -18.89 4.16
N SER A 104 -55.76 -18.77 3.39
CA SER A 104 -55.67 -18.35 1.98
C SER A 104 -55.26 -16.89 1.83
N ILE A 105 -55.77 -16.00 2.67
CA ILE A 105 -55.33 -14.60 2.76
C ILE A 105 -53.86 -14.54 3.17
N PHE A 106 -53.42 -15.35 4.13
CA PHE A 106 -52.04 -15.37 4.62
C PHE A 106 -51.05 -15.84 3.53
N VAL A 107 -51.41 -16.88 2.77
CA VAL A 107 -50.59 -17.38 1.65
C VAL A 107 -50.47 -16.35 0.53
N GLN A 108 -51.48 -15.50 0.31
CA GLN A 108 -51.42 -14.41 -0.68
C GLN A 108 -50.77 -13.12 -0.12
N LEU A 109 -50.87 -12.88 1.19
CA LEU A 109 -50.24 -11.73 1.84
C LEU A 109 -48.73 -11.93 2.06
N ILE A 110 -48.25 -13.16 2.31
CA ILE A 110 -46.82 -13.39 2.57
C ILE A 110 -45.95 -12.89 1.41
N PRO A 111 -46.20 -13.24 0.12
CA PRO A 111 -45.37 -12.77 -0.98
C PRO A 111 -45.42 -11.26 -1.20
N THR A 112 -46.58 -10.65 -1.00
CA THR A 112 -46.78 -9.19 -1.12
C THR A 112 -46.13 -8.43 0.04
N LEU A 113 -46.18 -8.97 1.26
CA LEU A 113 -45.43 -8.45 2.40
C LEU A 113 -43.92 -8.65 2.24
N LEU A 114 -43.47 -9.78 1.69
CA LEU A 114 -42.06 -10.03 1.42
C LEU A 114 -41.52 -9.08 0.35
N SER A 115 -42.30 -8.81 -0.71
CA SER A 115 -41.91 -7.87 -1.75
C SER A 115 -41.88 -6.43 -1.24
N VAL A 116 -42.86 -6.02 -0.44
CA VAL A 116 -42.85 -4.71 0.25
C VAL A 116 -41.68 -4.61 1.24
N PHE A 117 -41.33 -5.70 1.93
CA PHE A 117 -40.18 -5.76 2.83
C PHE A 117 -38.86 -5.59 2.09
N VAL A 118 -38.66 -6.33 1.00
CA VAL A 118 -37.46 -6.19 0.15
C VAL A 118 -37.39 -4.79 -0.46
N LEU A 119 -38.49 -4.27 -1.00
CA LEU A 119 -38.55 -2.91 -1.54
C LEU A 119 -38.28 -1.84 -0.48
N SER A 120 -38.76 -2.01 0.75
CA SER A 120 -38.50 -1.09 1.86
C SER A 120 -37.02 -1.09 2.27
N LYS A 121 -36.35 -2.26 2.25
CA LYS A 121 -34.91 -2.35 2.52
C LYS A 121 -34.07 -1.72 1.40
N VAL A 122 -34.44 -1.96 0.15
CA VAL A 122 -33.80 -1.33 -1.02
C VAL A 122 -33.99 0.19 -0.97
N PHE A 123 -35.19 0.67 -0.64
CA PHE A 123 -35.47 2.10 -0.50
C PHE A 123 -34.71 2.72 0.67
N GLY A 124 -34.68 2.07 1.84
CA GLY A 124 -33.89 2.52 3.00
C GLY A 124 -32.39 2.58 2.71
N MET A 125 -31.87 1.61 1.94
CA MET A 125 -30.49 1.63 1.46
C MET A 125 -30.24 2.79 0.49
N LEU A 126 -31.16 3.06 -0.46
CA LEU A 126 -31.03 4.18 -1.40
C LEU A 126 -31.08 5.54 -0.70
N VAL A 127 -31.97 5.72 0.28
CA VAL A 127 -32.05 6.95 1.09
C VAL A 127 -30.81 7.08 1.98
N GLY A 128 -30.34 5.98 2.58
CA GLY A 128 -29.10 5.94 3.35
C GLY A 128 -27.87 6.30 2.50
N CYS A 129 -27.77 5.76 1.29
CA CYS A 129 -26.74 6.16 0.32
C CYS A 129 -26.84 7.63 -0.05
N GLY A 130 -28.04 8.17 -0.30
CA GLY A 130 -28.26 9.59 -0.61
C GLY A 130 -27.81 10.53 0.52
N LEU A 131 -28.19 10.23 1.76
CA LEU A 131 -27.76 10.99 2.94
C LEU A 131 -26.26 10.83 3.21
N GLY A 132 -25.72 9.62 3.03
CA GLY A 132 -24.29 9.34 3.13
C GLY A 132 -23.47 10.15 2.12
N SER A 133 -23.95 10.29 0.89
CA SER A 133 -23.32 11.12 -0.14
C SER A 133 -23.32 12.60 0.22
N ILE A 134 -24.41 13.13 0.80
CA ILE A 134 -24.50 14.53 1.25
C ILE A 134 -23.51 14.79 2.40
N ILE A 135 -23.43 13.87 3.38
CA ILE A 135 -22.48 13.97 4.49
C ILE A 135 -21.02 13.87 3.98
N SER A 136 -20.78 13.02 3.00
CA SER A 136 -19.45 12.88 2.36
C SER A 136 -19.05 14.18 1.67
N ILE A 137 -19.95 14.80 0.90
CA ILE A 137 -19.73 16.11 0.27
C ILE A 137 -19.43 17.18 1.33
N ALA A 138 -20.19 17.24 2.43
CA ALA A 138 -19.94 18.19 3.51
C ALA A 138 -18.60 17.96 4.23
N MET A 139 -18.17 16.71 4.39
CA MET A 139 -16.85 16.37 4.94
C MET A 139 -15.71 16.75 3.98
N ILE A 140 -15.90 16.61 2.66
CA ILE A 140 -14.92 17.00 1.64
C ILE A 140 -14.68 18.51 1.67
N TYR A 141 -15.74 19.32 1.63
CA TYR A 141 -15.63 20.78 1.74
C TYR A 141 -14.89 21.20 3.00
N ARG A 142 -15.14 20.53 4.14
CA ARG A 142 -14.43 20.81 5.40
C ARG A 142 -12.96 20.37 5.36
N SER A 143 -12.65 19.27 4.67
CA SER A 143 -11.27 18.77 4.53
C SER A 143 -10.43 19.58 3.55
N GLU A 144 -11.00 20.06 2.44
CA GLU A 144 -10.33 20.93 1.47
C GLU A 144 -9.95 22.28 2.08
N ILE A 145 -10.83 22.85 2.92
CA ILE A 145 -10.56 24.09 3.66
C ILE A 145 -9.41 23.90 4.66
N ASN A 146 -9.37 22.77 5.39
CA ASN A 146 -8.25 22.49 6.31
C ASN A 146 -6.94 22.15 5.58
N LEU A 147 -7.00 21.50 4.42
CA LEU A 147 -5.81 21.18 3.62
C LEU A 147 -5.18 22.44 3.03
N THR A 148 -5.99 23.37 2.52
CA THR A 148 -5.49 24.66 1.98
C THR A 148 -4.81 25.53 3.05
N GLU A 149 -5.13 25.36 4.33
CA GLU A 149 -4.41 26.01 5.45
C GLU A 149 -3.14 25.26 5.90
N ILE A 150 -3.10 23.93 5.78
CA ILE A 150 -1.94 23.11 6.18
C ILE A 150 -0.85 23.06 5.09
N PHE A 151 -1.22 23.11 3.81
CA PHE A 151 -0.26 23.05 2.70
C PHE A 151 0.76 24.20 2.66
N PRO A 152 0.41 25.47 2.94
CA PRO A 152 1.38 26.55 3.08
C PRO A 152 2.39 26.32 4.21
N LEU A 153 1.97 25.66 5.30
CA LEU A 153 2.80 25.28 6.45
C LEU A 153 3.76 24.11 6.15
N LEU A 154 3.38 23.20 5.24
CA LEU A 154 4.26 22.14 4.72
C LEU A 154 5.21 22.66 3.63
N ALA A 155 4.77 23.64 2.83
CA ALA A 155 5.60 24.30 1.82
C ALA A 155 6.63 25.26 2.43
N SER A 156 6.38 25.79 3.64
CA SER A 156 7.34 26.61 4.40
C SER A 156 8.32 25.79 5.24
N TYR A 157 8.09 24.49 5.41
CA TYR A 157 9.08 23.58 5.95
C TYR A 157 10.11 23.34 4.84
N ASN A 158 11.24 24.02 4.93
CA ASN A 158 12.28 23.99 3.91
C ASN A 158 13.40 23.02 4.36
N PRO A 159 13.44 21.74 3.96
CA PRO A 159 14.50 20.83 4.33
C PRO A 159 15.49 20.66 3.16
N ILE A 160 15.54 21.63 2.23
CA ILE A 160 16.45 21.60 1.08
C ILE A 160 17.89 21.49 1.57
N ASP A 161 18.24 22.06 2.72
CA ASP A 161 19.58 21.91 3.31
C ASP A 161 19.75 20.64 4.16
N SER A 162 18.66 20.07 4.69
CA SER A 162 18.75 19.04 5.74
C SER A 162 18.53 17.60 5.27
N LEU A 163 18.08 17.35 4.04
CA LEU A 163 18.08 15.99 3.49
C LEU A 163 19.46 15.67 2.89
N PRO A 164 20.26 14.78 3.51
CA PRO A 164 21.45 14.26 2.86
C PRO A 164 21.03 13.48 1.60
N LEU A 165 21.70 13.75 0.47
CA LEU A 165 21.52 12.97 -0.75
C LEU A 165 21.82 11.50 -0.44
N LYS A 166 20.89 10.60 -0.77
CA LYS A 166 21.14 9.18 -0.63
C LYS A 166 22.12 8.72 -1.71
N PRO A 167 22.86 7.62 -1.48
CA PRO A 167 23.69 7.00 -2.51
C PRO A 167 22.98 6.79 -3.87
N ASN A 168 21.71 6.35 -3.86
CA ASN A 168 20.93 6.20 -5.09
C ASN A 168 20.62 7.54 -5.78
N ASP A 169 20.44 8.62 -5.02
CA ASP A 169 20.14 9.94 -5.56
C ASP A 169 21.39 10.49 -6.30
N LEU A 170 22.59 10.30 -5.72
CA LEU A 170 23.86 10.63 -6.37
C LEU A 170 24.11 9.82 -7.65
N LEU A 171 23.71 8.54 -7.63
CA LEU A 171 23.81 7.67 -8.81
C LEU A 171 22.90 8.15 -9.94
N ARG A 172 21.65 8.50 -9.60
CA ARG A 172 20.69 9.09 -10.55
C ARG A 172 21.17 10.42 -11.10
N PHE A 173 21.75 11.30 -10.27
CA PHE A 173 22.35 12.56 -10.71
C PHE A 173 23.43 12.33 -11.76
N TRP A 174 24.33 11.38 -11.50
CA TRP A 174 25.36 11.03 -12.47
C TRP A 174 24.76 10.55 -13.80
N GLU A 175 23.88 9.56 -13.75
CA GLU A 175 23.33 8.92 -14.94
C GLU A 175 22.46 9.89 -15.76
N SER A 176 21.76 10.83 -15.12
CA SER A 176 20.82 11.73 -15.79
C SER A 176 21.42 13.06 -16.25
N LYS A 177 22.35 13.66 -15.49
CA LYS A 177 22.91 14.98 -15.79
C LYS A 177 24.35 14.87 -16.30
N MET A 178 25.23 14.31 -15.48
CA MET A 178 26.67 14.38 -15.72
C MET A 178 27.14 13.46 -16.85
N GLY A 179 26.70 12.21 -16.87
CA GLY A 179 27.01 11.25 -17.93
C GLY A 179 26.45 11.69 -19.28
N VAL A 180 25.22 12.22 -19.30
CA VAL A 180 24.59 12.78 -20.50
C VAL A 180 25.36 13.98 -21.03
N TYR A 181 25.75 14.91 -20.16
CA TYR A 181 26.51 16.10 -20.55
C TYR A 181 27.88 15.73 -21.14
N ILE A 182 28.67 14.89 -20.43
CA ILE A 182 29.99 14.46 -20.90
C ILE A 182 29.86 13.71 -22.24
N GLY A 183 28.89 12.79 -22.35
CA GLY A 183 28.62 12.04 -23.56
C GLY A 183 28.31 12.95 -24.75
N LYS A 184 27.41 13.94 -24.55
CA LYS A 184 27.05 14.91 -25.59
C LYS A 184 28.25 15.73 -26.05
N LYS A 185 29.03 16.30 -25.11
CA LYS A 185 30.19 17.13 -25.44
C LYS A 185 31.28 16.35 -26.18
N LYS A 186 31.48 15.07 -25.85
CA LYS A 186 32.39 14.20 -26.60
C LYS A 186 31.93 13.96 -28.04
N ILE A 187 30.63 13.82 -28.28
CA ILE A 187 30.08 13.67 -29.63
C ILE A 187 30.33 14.96 -30.42
N ASP A 188 29.97 16.12 -29.84
CA ASP A 188 30.15 17.43 -30.46
C ASP A 188 31.64 17.67 -30.84
N LEU A 189 32.57 17.33 -29.93
CA LEU A 189 34.01 17.44 -30.16
C LEU A 189 34.53 16.48 -31.24
N LYS A 190 33.99 15.25 -31.32
CA LYS A 190 34.34 14.31 -32.39
C LYS A 190 33.88 14.79 -33.75
N ASP A 191 32.69 15.38 -33.83
CA ASP A 191 32.18 15.99 -35.06
C ASP A 191 33.03 17.19 -35.47
N TYR A 192 33.48 17.99 -34.49
CA TYR A 192 34.41 19.09 -34.74
C TYR A 192 35.77 18.59 -35.25
N LEU A 193 36.34 17.55 -34.62
CA LEU A 193 37.58 16.90 -35.06
C LEU A 193 37.46 16.40 -36.51
N ARG A 194 36.31 15.80 -36.87
CA ARG A 194 36.04 15.37 -38.25
C ARG A 194 36.07 16.52 -39.25
N LYS A 195 35.51 17.67 -38.89
CA LYS A 195 35.56 18.89 -39.73
C LYS A 195 36.99 19.41 -39.88
N ILE A 196 37.80 19.37 -38.82
CA ILE A 196 39.22 19.74 -38.90
C ILE A 196 39.95 18.82 -39.88
N TYR A 197 39.75 17.50 -39.80
CA TYR A 197 40.40 16.56 -40.72
C TYR A 197 40.03 16.81 -42.18
N GLN A 198 38.74 17.04 -42.46
CA GLN A 198 38.28 17.42 -43.81
C GLN A 198 38.94 18.72 -44.28
N ARG A 199 38.98 19.75 -43.42
CA ARG A 199 39.61 21.02 -43.76
C ARG A 199 41.11 20.86 -44.02
N LYS A 200 41.82 20.05 -43.24
CA LYS A 200 43.25 19.75 -43.47
C LYS A 200 43.47 19.05 -44.81
N GLU A 201 42.61 18.11 -45.17
CA GLU A 201 42.65 17.43 -46.47
C GLU A 201 42.43 18.41 -47.63
N ASP A 202 41.41 19.27 -47.52
CA ASP A 202 41.12 20.31 -48.52
C ASP A 202 42.29 21.29 -48.68
N LEU A 203 42.89 21.76 -47.58
CA LEU A 203 44.03 22.67 -47.59
C LEU A 203 45.28 22.01 -48.20
N ASN A 204 45.52 20.74 -47.92
CA ASN A 204 46.61 19.98 -48.53
C ASN A 204 46.42 19.81 -50.04
N ASN A 205 45.19 19.54 -50.50
CA ASN A 205 44.88 19.45 -51.92
C ASN A 205 45.10 20.80 -52.63
N LEU A 206 44.68 21.91 -52.02
CA LEU A 206 44.92 23.26 -52.54
C LEU A 206 46.42 23.59 -52.60
N LEU A 207 47.22 23.18 -51.61
CA LEU A 207 48.67 23.35 -51.65
C LEU A 207 49.31 22.57 -52.80
N LEU A 208 48.83 21.35 -53.07
CA LEU A 208 49.29 20.52 -54.19
C LEU A 208 48.93 21.16 -55.53
N GLU A 209 47.70 21.63 -55.72
CA GLU A 209 47.27 22.31 -56.95
C GLU A 209 48.08 23.60 -57.19
N LEU A 210 48.29 24.40 -56.15
CA LEU A 210 49.10 25.61 -56.25
C LEU A 210 50.58 25.31 -56.49
N SER A 211 51.07 24.13 -56.11
CA SER A 211 52.48 23.73 -56.31
C SER A 211 52.87 23.66 -57.80
N GLU A 212 51.90 23.49 -58.69
CA GLU A 212 52.08 23.42 -60.14
C GLU A 212 52.31 24.80 -60.80
N TYR A 213 52.11 25.89 -60.06
CA TYR A 213 52.23 27.27 -60.54
C TYR A 213 53.34 28.05 -59.79
N ASP A 214 54.14 28.85 -60.51
CA ASP A 214 55.27 29.64 -59.96
C ASP A 214 55.15 31.13 -60.32
N GLY A 215 54.11 31.78 -59.81
CA GLY A 215 53.96 33.24 -59.81
C GLY A 215 54.05 33.84 -58.40
N LYS A 216 54.19 35.17 -58.33
CA LYS A 216 54.37 35.92 -57.07
C LYS A 216 53.11 35.90 -56.20
N ASP A 217 51.94 35.94 -56.82
CA ASP A 217 50.63 35.90 -56.13
C ASP A 217 50.36 34.49 -55.57
N GLU A 218 50.79 33.44 -56.26
CA GLU A 218 50.72 32.05 -55.78
C GLU A 218 51.64 31.79 -54.59
N ARG A 219 52.78 32.48 -54.48
CA ARG A 219 53.64 32.37 -53.29
C ARG A 219 52.98 32.94 -52.04
N GLN A 220 52.22 34.03 -52.17
CA GLN A 220 51.46 34.58 -51.05
C GLN A 220 50.30 33.65 -50.67
N ALA A 221 49.53 33.17 -51.66
CA ALA A 221 48.44 32.22 -51.42
C ALA A 221 48.91 30.92 -50.75
N LYS A 222 50.06 30.37 -51.17
CA LYS A 222 50.68 29.20 -50.51
C LYS A 222 51.00 29.48 -49.04
N LYS A 223 51.54 30.66 -48.73
CA LYS A 223 51.87 31.04 -47.36
C LYS A 223 50.62 31.15 -46.49
N ASP A 224 49.57 31.79 -47.01
CA ASP A 224 48.31 31.95 -46.28
C ASP A 224 47.64 30.60 -46.00
N ILE A 225 47.64 29.67 -46.98
CA ILE A 225 47.12 28.31 -46.81
C ILE A 225 47.97 27.51 -45.82
N GLN A 226 49.29 27.67 -45.84
CA GLN A 226 50.19 27.03 -44.88
C GLN A 226 49.90 27.50 -43.44
N GLU A 227 49.70 28.80 -43.25
CA GLU A 227 49.32 29.37 -41.94
C GLU A 227 47.96 28.83 -41.48
N GLU A 228 46.98 28.67 -42.38
CA GLU A 228 45.68 28.06 -42.05
C GLU A 228 45.81 26.57 -41.70
N LEU A 229 46.69 25.83 -42.40
CA LEU A 229 46.97 24.43 -42.12
C LEU A 229 47.62 24.25 -40.74
N ASP A 230 48.60 25.09 -40.40
CA ASP A 230 49.25 25.10 -39.08
C ASP A 230 48.22 25.42 -37.97
N GLN A 231 47.29 26.34 -38.21
CA GLN A 231 46.19 26.61 -37.28
C GLN A 231 45.25 25.41 -37.13
N ALA A 232 44.93 24.70 -38.23
CA ALA A 232 44.10 23.51 -38.18
C ALA A 232 44.77 22.36 -37.40
N ILE A 233 46.09 22.19 -37.53
CA ILE A 233 46.89 21.24 -36.74
C ILE A 233 46.83 21.58 -35.25
N ASN A 234 47.05 22.84 -34.88
CA ASN A 234 46.98 23.25 -33.48
C ASN A 234 45.57 23.06 -32.89
N ASN A 235 44.51 23.38 -33.65
CA ASN A 235 43.14 23.17 -33.22
C ASN A 235 42.81 21.66 -33.06
N GLU A 236 43.41 20.78 -33.86
CA GLU A 236 43.25 19.32 -33.71
C GLU A 236 43.80 18.85 -32.35
N GLU A 237 45.01 19.28 -32.02
CA GLU A 237 45.66 18.97 -30.74
C GLU A 237 44.84 19.48 -29.55
N ASP A 238 44.34 20.73 -29.63
CA ASP A 238 43.45 21.31 -28.61
C ASP A 238 42.18 20.46 -28.40
N VAL A 239 41.54 20.01 -29.48
CA VAL A 239 40.33 19.16 -29.40
C VAL A 239 40.64 17.81 -28.78
N GLN A 240 41.74 17.17 -29.18
CA GLN A 240 42.16 15.89 -28.62
C GLN A 240 42.43 16.00 -27.12
N ASN A 241 43.11 17.07 -26.69
CA ASN A 241 43.37 17.36 -25.28
C ASN A 241 42.07 17.51 -24.48
N ILE A 242 41.06 18.22 -25.02
CA ILE A 242 39.75 18.37 -24.35
C ILE A 242 39.01 17.03 -24.25
N ILE A 243 39.04 16.22 -25.31
CA ILE A 243 38.45 14.87 -25.31
C ILE A 243 39.11 13.99 -24.25
N GLU A 244 40.44 14.09 -24.09
CA GLU A 244 41.18 13.36 -23.08
C GLU A 244 40.79 13.80 -21.66
N ILE A 245 40.70 15.10 -21.40
CA ILE A 245 40.23 15.65 -20.11
C ILE A 245 38.83 15.12 -19.78
N LEU A 246 37.89 15.17 -20.73
CA LEU A 246 36.54 14.62 -20.53
C LEU A 246 36.56 13.11 -20.26
N SER A 247 37.50 12.38 -20.83
CA SER A 247 37.68 10.94 -20.61
C SER A 247 38.28 10.62 -19.26
N LEU A 248 39.23 11.43 -18.77
CA LEU A 248 39.77 11.31 -17.43
C LEU A 248 38.71 11.62 -16.36
N MET A 249 37.90 12.67 -16.59
CA MET A 249 36.76 12.97 -15.73
C MET A 249 35.79 11.78 -15.69
N GLU A 250 35.34 11.30 -16.85
CA GLU A 250 34.43 10.15 -16.93
C GLU A 250 34.98 8.94 -16.17
N LYS A 251 36.24 8.55 -16.40
CA LYS A 251 36.88 7.43 -15.69
C LYS A 251 36.93 7.65 -14.17
N GLY A 252 37.32 8.84 -13.74
CA GLY A 252 37.43 9.19 -12.31
C GLY A 252 36.09 9.09 -11.58
N PHE A 253 35.01 9.49 -12.23
CA PHE A 253 33.67 9.36 -11.68
C PHE A 253 33.12 7.94 -11.82
N LEU A 254 33.34 7.25 -12.94
CA LEU A 254 32.89 5.88 -13.15
C LEU A 254 33.40 4.95 -12.05
N HIS A 255 34.66 5.11 -11.64
CA HIS A 255 35.22 4.38 -10.51
C HIS A 255 34.46 4.62 -9.21
N LYS A 256 34.17 5.89 -8.88
CA LYS A 256 33.39 6.26 -7.69
C LYS A 256 31.95 5.74 -7.75
N ILE A 257 31.36 5.69 -8.93
CA ILE A 257 30.00 5.17 -9.13
C ILE A 257 29.97 3.67 -8.94
N THR A 258 30.97 2.93 -9.44
CA THR A 258 31.08 1.50 -9.20
C THR A 258 31.17 1.22 -7.69
N GLN A 259 32.03 1.96 -6.97
CA GLN A 259 32.09 1.87 -5.51
C GLN A 259 30.74 2.18 -4.84
N LEU A 260 30.03 3.19 -5.33
CA LEU A 260 28.72 3.56 -4.82
C LEU A 260 27.68 2.45 -5.05
N LYS A 261 27.69 1.81 -6.23
CA LYS A 261 26.84 0.66 -6.57
C LYS A 261 27.09 -0.50 -5.61
N ASP A 262 28.35 -0.83 -5.34
CA ASP A 262 28.72 -1.91 -4.41
C ASP A 262 28.22 -1.61 -2.99
N VAL A 263 28.37 -0.37 -2.51
CA VAL A 263 27.86 0.06 -1.19
C VAL A 263 26.34 -0.02 -1.13
N ILE A 264 25.64 0.40 -2.18
CA ILE A 264 24.17 0.28 -2.27
C ILE A 264 23.74 -1.17 -2.21
N GLU A 265 24.41 -2.06 -2.96
CA GLU A 265 24.09 -3.48 -2.99
C GLU A 265 24.30 -4.13 -1.62
N GLN A 266 25.43 -3.86 -0.96
CA GLN A 266 25.69 -4.33 0.41
C GLN A 266 24.64 -3.83 1.39
N LYS A 267 24.23 -2.57 1.28
CA LYS A 267 23.16 -2.00 2.12
C LYS A 267 21.83 -2.72 1.90
N ASN A 268 21.41 -2.92 0.64
CA ASN A 268 20.16 -3.61 0.30
C ASN A 268 20.18 -5.06 0.81
N LEU A 269 21.32 -5.74 0.71
CA LEU A 269 21.51 -7.08 1.26
C LEU A 269 21.33 -7.10 2.78
N LEU A 270 21.88 -6.11 3.49
CA LEU A 270 21.73 -5.97 4.94
C LEU A 270 20.28 -5.67 5.34
N GLU A 271 19.60 -4.76 4.65
CA GLU A 271 18.18 -4.45 4.88
C GLU A 271 17.32 -5.70 4.68
N SER A 272 17.55 -6.47 3.60
CA SER A 272 16.86 -7.75 3.37
C SER A 272 17.10 -8.76 4.51
N LYS A 273 18.32 -8.85 5.05
CA LYS A 273 18.63 -9.72 6.20
C LYS A 273 17.89 -9.26 7.46
N ILE A 274 17.82 -7.96 7.70
CA ILE A 274 17.10 -7.37 8.85
C ILE A 274 15.61 -7.70 8.74
N ASP A 275 15.01 -7.53 7.57
CA ASP A 275 13.58 -7.80 7.37
C ASP A 275 13.25 -9.28 7.53
N LYS A 276 14.08 -10.18 6.97
CA LYS A 276 13.97 -11.62 7.23
C LYS A 276 14.04 -11.94 8.73
N LYS A 277 14.94 -11.31 9.46
CA LYS A 277 15.06 -11.48 10.92
C LYS A 277 13.80 -10.99 11.66
N LYS A 278 13.22 -9.85 11.25
CA LYS A 278 11.96 -9.34 11.82
C LYS A 278 10.80 -10.30 11.56
N THR A 279 10.66 -10.82 10.34
CA THR A 279 9.63 -11.81 10.01
C THR A 279 9.80 -13.09 10.81
N LEU A 280 11.04 -13.56 11.00
CA LEU A 280 11.33 -14.71 11.84
C LEU A 280 10.94 -14.47 13.30
N HIS A 281 11.27 -13.30 13.87
CA HIS A 281 10.86 -12.93 15.21
C HIS A 281 9.34 -12.89 15.37
N LEU A 282 8.61 -12.35 14.40
CA LEU A 282 7.15 -12.34 14.41
C LEU A 282 6.59 -13.77 14.42
N ARG A 283 7.13 -14.67 13.59
CA ARG A 283 6.73 -16.09 13.56
C ARG A 283 7.04 -16.81 14.87
N ILE A 284 8.20 -16.56 15.46
CA ILE A 284 8.57 -17.13 16.78
C ILE A 284 7.58 -16.65 17.84
N ASN A 285 7.27 -15.35 17.89
CA ASN A 285 6.33 -14.79 18.85
C ASN A 285 4.91 -15.35 18.68
N GLN A 286 4.47 -15.58 17.43
CA GLN A 286 3.21 -16.25 17.13
C GLN A 286 3.22 -17.71 17.63
N ALA A 287 4.28 -18.46 17.38
CA ALA A 287 4.42 -19.84 17.84
C ALA A 287 4.45 -19.95 19.37
N ILE A 288 5.16 -19.05 20.06
CA ILE A 288 5.16 -18.95 21.52
C ILE A 288 3.75 -18.64 22.04
N SER A 289 3.05 -17.69 21.42
CA SER A 289 1.68 -17.32 21.83
C SER A 289 0.70 -18.48 21.64
N SER A 290 0.80 -19.22 20.54
CA SER A 290 0.02 -20.45 20.31
C SER A 290 0.32 -21.50 21.36
N ASN A 291 1.60 -21.77 21.64
CA ASN A 291 1.99 -22.78 22.63
C ASN A 291 1.49 -22.43 24.05
N VAL A 292 1.55 -21.15 24.43
CA VAL A 292 0.99 -20.69 25.72
C VAL A 292 -0.53 -20.88 25.78
N PHE A 293 -1.23 -20.63 24.67
CA PHE A 293 -2.67 -20.88 24.58
C PHE A 293 -2.97 -22.38 24.70
N ASP A 294 -2.27 -23.23 23.95
CA ASP A 294 -2.42 -24.68 24.00
C ASP A 294 -2.16 -25.19 25.41
N LYS A 295 -1.05 -24.78 26.04
CA LYS A 295 -0.73 -25.16 27.42
C LYS A 295 -1.85 -24.82 28.40
N LYS A 296 -2.44 -23.63 28.29
CA LYS A 296 -3.60 -23.24 29.12
C LYS A 296 -4.83 -24.11 28.85
N SER A 297 -5.09 -24.45 27.58
CA SER A 297 -6.17 -25.36 27.21
C SER A 297 -5.98 -26.74 27.83
N TRP A 298 -4.78 -27.31 27.69
CA TRP A 298 -4.41 -28.60 28.30
C TRP A 298 -4.49 -28.57 29.83
N GLU A 299 -4.09 -27.47 30.47
CA GLU A 299 -4.23 -27.29 31.92
C GLU A 299 -5.70 -27.20 32.36
N ALA A 300 -6.57 -26.58 31.56
CA ALA A 300 -8.00 -26.51 31.81
C ALA A 300 -8.66 -27.89 31.67
N GLU A 301 -8.39 -28.58 30.56
CA GLU A 301 -8.88 -29.93 30.29
C GLU A 301 -8.44 -30.92 31.39
N LYS A 302 -7.18 -30.83 31.82
CA LYS A 302 -6.68 -31.63 32.95
C LYS A 302 -7.46 -31.37 34.24
N LYS A 303 -7.82 -30.12 34.54
CA LYS A 303 -8.63 -29.79 35.73
C LYS A 303 -10.04 -30.33 35.61
N GLU A 304 -10.64 -30.24 34.43
CA GLU A 304 -11.98 -30.79 34.15
C GLU A 304 -12.00 -32.31 34.35
N MET A 305 -11.06 -33.03 33.75
CA MET A 305 -10.90 -34.48 33.96
C MET A 305 -10.68 -34.84 35.44
N GLN A 306 -9.93 -34.03 36.19
CA GLN A 306 -9.75 -34.26 37.64
C GLN A 306 -11.05 -34.08 38.43
N ILE A 307 -11.92 -33.15 38.04
CA ILE A 307 -13.23 -32.94 38.64
C ILE A 307 -14.15 -34.12 38.32
N GLU A 308 -14.19 -34.56 37.05
CA GLU A 308 -14.96 -35.73 36.64
C GLU A 308 -14.51 -36.99 37.38
N LEU A 309 -13.20 -37.23 37.49
CA LEU A 309 -12.66 -38.39 38.16
C LEU A 309 -12.98 -38.40 39.66
N LYS A 310 -12.94 -37.23 40.32
CA LYS A 310 -13.40 -37.08 41.71
C LYS A 310 -14.89 -37.36 41.86
N SER A 311 -15.71 -36.89 40.93
CA SER A 311 -17.15 -37.16 40.90
C SER A 311 -17.44 -38.66 40.77
N ILE A 312 -16.79 -39.33 39.81
CA ILE A 312 -16.89 -40.78 39.62
C ILE A 312 -16.44 -41.53 40.87
N MET A 313 -15.32 -41.14 41.49
CA MET A 313 -14.85 -41.76 42.73
C MET A 313 -15.82 -41.58 43.89
N SER A 314 -16.47 -40.41 44.00
CA SER A 314 -17.52 -40.18 45.00
C SER A 314 -18.71 -41.10 44.79
N ILE A 315 -19.22 -41.19 43.55
CA ILE A 315 -20.33 -42.07 43.19
C ILE A 315 -19.99 -43.54 43.51
N PHE A 316 -18.78 -43.97 43.17
CA PHE A 316 -18.32 -45.32 43.44
C PHE A 316 -18.18 -45.60 44.95
N HIS A 317 -17.69 -44.63 45.73
CA HIS A 317 -17.62 -44.73 47.18
C HIS A 317 -19.02 -44.85 47.81
N ASP A 318 -19.97 -44.04 47.37
CA ASP A 318 -21.36 -44.08 47.82
C ASP A 318 -22.02 -45.42 47.47
N GLN A 319 -21.76 -45.96 46.28
CA GLN A 319 -22.22 -47.30 45.88
C GLN A 319 -21.65 -48.40 46.76
N ILE A 320 -20.36 -48.33 47.11
CA ILE A 320 -19.74 -49.28 48.04
C ILE A 320 -20.40 -49.19 49.41
N LEU A 321 -20.60 -47.98 49.96
CA LEU A 321 -21.26 -47.80 51.25
C LEU A 321 -22.69 -48.38 51.25
N GLN A 322 -23.48 -48.06 50.23
CA GLN A 322 -24.84 -48.61 50.08
C GLN A 322 -24.84 -50.14 49.98
N SER A 323 -23.85 -50.72 49.27
CA SER A 323 -23.72 -52.17 49.20
C SER A 323 -23.34 -52.77 50.57
N GLY A 324 -22.47 -52.09 51.33
CA GLY A 324 -22.12 -52.46 52.70
C GLY A 324 -23.32 -52.43 53.64
N ASP A 325 -24.13 -51.37 53.57
CA ASP A 325 -25.37 -51.23 54.34
C ASP A 325 -26.38 -52.33 53.96
N PHE A 326 -26.46 -52.69 52.68
CA PHE A 326 -27.30 -53.80 52.22
C PHE A 326 -26.82 -55.16 52.79
N PHE A 327 -25.51 -55.42 52.76
CA PHE A 327 -24.94 -56.64 53.35
C PHE A 327 -25.18 -56.70 54.87
N GLN A 328 -25.01 -55.57 55.57
CA GLN A 328 -25.27 -55.49 57.01
C GLN A 328 -26.75 -55.74 57.33
N ALA A 329 -27.66 -55.09 56.60
CA ALA A 329 -29.09 -55.32 56.74
C ALA A 329 -29.49 -56.78 56.46
N GLN A 330 -28.81 -57.44 55.52
CA GLN A 330 -29.04 -58.86 55.21
C GLN A 330 -28.53 -59.77 56.34
N LEU A 331 -27.37 -59.47 56.93
CA LEU A 331 -26.85 -60.17 58.11
C LEU A 331 -27.80 -60.01 59.30
N ASP A 332 -28.25 -58.79 59.59
CA ASP A 332 -29.20 -58.51 60.68
C ASP A 332 -30.53 -59.25 60.49
N LEU A 333 -31.00 -59.41 59.25
CA LEU A 333 -32.19 -60.21 58.89
C LEU A 333 -32.00 -61.71 59.12
N VAL A 334 -30.79 -62.23 58.86
CA VAL A 334 -30.44 -63.63 59.15
C VAL A 334 -30.35 -63.87 60.65
N ASP A 335 -29.76 -62.94 61.40
CA ASP A 335 -29.67 -63.01 62.86
C ASP A 335 -31.06 -62.93 63.53
N HIS A 336 -31.96 -62.11 62.97
CA HIS A 336 -33.35 -62.06 63.41
C HIS A 336 -34.17 -63.29 63.04
N LYS A 337 -33.92 -63.93 61.88
CA LYS A 337 -34.54 -65.22 61.53
C LYS A 337 -34.03 -66.37 62.39
N GLY A 338 -32.78 -66.35 62.83
CA GLY A 338 -32.24 -67.32 63.79
C GLY A 338 -33.03 -67.32 65.11
N LYS A 339 -33.48 -66.14 65.58
CA LYS A 339 -34.32 -66.03 66.78
C LYS A 339 -35.76 -66.53 66.63
N PHE A 340 -36.27 -66.69 65.42
CA PHE A 340 -37.61 -67.23 65.16
C PHE A 340 -37.64 -68.76 64.95
N LEU A 341 -36.48 -69.41 64.87
CA LEU A 341 -36.36 -70.87 64.73
C LEU A 341 -36.05 -71.59 66.05
N ASP A 342 -35.87 -70.83 67.15
CA ASP A 342 -35.67 -71.33 68.51
C ASP A 342 -36.91 -71.15 69.44
N GLU A 343 -38.05 -70.72 68.90
CA GLU A 343 -39.39 -70.81 69.51
C GLU A 343 -40.26 -71.81 68.75
#